data_AF-A0A830BBI0-F1
#
_entry.id   AF-A0A830BBI0-F1
#
_cell.length_a   1.000
_cell.length_b   1.000
_cell.length_c   1.000
_cell.angle_alpha   90.00
_cell.angle_beta   90.00
_cell.angle_gamma   90.00
#
_symmetry.space_group_name_H-M   'P 1'
#
loop_
_entity.id
_entity.type
_entity.pdbx_description
1 polymer ?
#
loop_
_entity_poly.entity_id
_entity_poly.type
_entity_poly.pdbx_seq_one_letter_code
_entity_poly.pdbx_strand_id
1 'polypeptide(L)' 'MCFYFTQYAVKRKVVGIWGCKDCGKVKNGSAYTLKYVTALSVRSTIKRLREKTDSNVSDLRDF' A
#
# COMPACT_ATOMS: atom_id res chain seq x y z
N MET A 1 -3.10 16.91 3.00
CA MET A 1 -2.42 15.58 2.95
C MET A 1 -3.32 14.54 3.63
N CYS A 2 -4.05 13.70 2.89
CA CYS A 2 -4.84 12.64 3.53
C CYS A 2 -3.91 11.45 3.78
N PHE A 3 -3.24 11.43 4.93
CA PHE A 3 -2.21 10.42 5.24
C PHE A 3 -2.84 9.17 5.89
N TYR A 4 -3.94 9.35 6.63
CA TYR A 4 -4.72 8.29 7.26
C TYR A 4 -6.12 8.24 6.66
N PHE A 5 -6.24 7.63 5.49
CA PHE A 5 -7.55 7.23 4.97
C PHE A 5 -8.06 6.09 5.86
N THR A 6 -8.74 6.44 6.94
CA THR A 6 -9.49 5.46 7.73
C THR A 6 -10.53 4.83 6.79
N GLN A 7 -10.82 3.53 6.95
CA GLN A 7 -11.77 2.85 6.05
C GLN A 7 -13.16 3.51 6.03
N TYR A 8 -13.47 4.32 7.06
CA TYR A 8 -14.74 5.02 7.21
C TYR A 8 -14.84 6.31 6.38
N ALA A 9 -13.72 6.96 6.05
CA ALA A 9 -13.70 8.21 5.26
C ALA A 9 -13.81 7.99 3.74
N VAL A 10 -13.70 6.73 3.30
CA VAL A 10 -13.69 6.34 1.89
C VAL A 10 -14.94 5.54 1.55
N LYS A 11 -15.68 5.99 0.54
CA LYS A 11 -16.91 5.32 0.08
C LYS A 11 -16.65 4.61 -1.26
N ARG A 12 -17.25 3.43 -1.43
CA ARG A 12 -17.17 2.69 -2.70
C ARG A 12 -17.96 3.43 -3.77
N LYS A 13 -17.34 3.75 -4.91
CA LYS A 13 -18.03 4.34 -6.07
C LYS A 13 -18.53 3.23 -7.00
N VAL A 14 -17.60 2.36 -7.42
CA VAL A 14 -17.87 1.16 -8.22
C VAL A 14 -16.97 0.02 -7.71
N VAL A 15 -17.18 -1.21 -8.19
CA VAL A 15 -16.37 -2.36 -7.78
C VAL A 15 -14.87 -2.05 -7.98
N GLY A 16 -14.08 -2.20 -6.91
CA GLY A 16 -12.63 -1.96 -6.93
C GLY A 16 -12.18 -0.49 -6.90
N ILE A 17 -13.10 0.48 -6.97
CA ILE A 17 -12.80 1.92 -6.97
C ILE A 17 -13.43 2.61 -5.76
N TRP A 18 -12.59 3.24 -4.94
CA TRP A 18 -12.95 3.87 -3.68
C TRP A 18 -12.63 5.36 -3.71
N GLY A 19 -13.61 6.21 -3.41
CA GLY A 19 -13.46 7.67 -3.37
C GLY A 19 -13.47 8.21 -1.94
N CYS A 20 -12.51 9.07 -1.62
CA CYS A 20 -12.49 9.83 -0.37
C CYS A 20 -13.33 11.10 -0.52
N LYS A 21 -14.26 11.34 0.42
CA LYS A 21 -15.11 12.54 0.40
C LYS A 21 -14.32 13.79 0.75
N ASP A 22 -13.44 13.71 1.74
CA ASP A 22 -12.72 14.88 2.30
C ASP A 22 -11.59 15.37 1.40
N CYS A 23 -11.08 14.49 0.54
CA CYS A 23 -9.88 14.75 -0.24
C CYS A 23 -10.06 14.56 -1.75
N GLY A 24 -11.24 14.12 -2.20
CA GLY A 24 -11.59 13.91 -3.60
C GLY A 24 -10.80 12.81 -4.32
N LYS A 25 -9.74 12.27 -3.69
CA LYS A 25 -8.86 11.28 -4.30
C LYS A 25 -9.54 9.92 -4.42
N VAL A 26 -9.28 9.27 -5.55
CA VAL A 26 -9.72 7.92 -5.85
C VAL A 26 -8.59 6.94 -5.53
N LYS A 27 -8.95 5.79 -4.97
CA LYS A 27 -8.05 4.69 -4.64
C LYS A 27 -8.58 3.40 -5.23
N ASN A 28 -7.66 2.58 -5.75
CA ASN A 28 -7.93 1.22 -6.15
C ASN A 28 -7.87 0.34 -4.90
N GLY A 29 -8.94 -0.43 -4.69
CA GLY A 29 -9.08 -1.36 -3.57
C GLY A 29 -9.68 -2.67 -4.05
N SER A 30 -9.92 -3.60 -3.13
CA SER A 30 -10.62 -4.83 -3.49
C SER A 30 -12.11 -4.58 -3.76
N ALA A 31 -12.81 -5.60 -4.27
CA ALA A 31 -14.24 -5.52 -4.61
C ALA A 31 -15.13 -5.13 -3.41
N TYR A 32 -14.75 -5.59 -2.21
CA TYR A 32 -15.56 -5.48 -0.99
C TYR A 32 -14.84 -4.78 0.17
N THR A 33 -13.50 -4.70 0.15
CA THR A 33 -12.69 -4.07 1.21
C THR A 33 -11.70 -3.08 0.60
N LEU A 34 -11.42 -1.97 1.28
CA LEU A 34 -10.49 -0.96 0.77
C LEU A 34 -9.08 -1.53 0.54
N LYS A 35 -8.64 -2.44 1.43
CA LYS A 35 -7.33 -3.09 1.36
C LYS A 35 -7.41 -4.38 0.54
N TYR A 36 -6.46 -4.59 -0.36
CA TYR A 36 -6.23 -5.89 -0.97
C TYR A 36 -5.63 -6.85 0.06
N VAL A 37 -6.24 -8.03 0.25
CA VAL A 37 -5.78 -9.05 1.21
C VAL A 37 -4.34 -9.49 0.92
N THR A 38 -4.03 -9.75 -0.36
CA THR A 38 -2.70 -10.15 -0.80
C THR A 38 -1.67 -9.02 -0.71
N ALA A 39 -2.10 -7.76 -0.84
CA ALA A 39 -1.17 -6.63 -0.82
C ALA A 39 -0.50 -6.43 0.54
N LEU A 40 -1.07 -6.91 1.65
CA LEU A 40 -0.42 -6.85 2.96
C LEU A 40 0.82 -7.74 3.00
N SER A 41 0.68 -8.99 2.55
CA SER A 41 1.79 -9.95 2.46
C SER A 41 2.82 -9.57 1.39
N VAL A 42 2.36 -9.02 0.26
CA VAL A 42 3.27 -8.52 -0.79
C VAL A 42 4.09 -7.34 -0.26
N ARG A 43 3.50 -6.40 0.48
CA ARG A 43 4.23 -5.25 1.06
C ARG A 43 5.29 -5.69 2.07
N SER A 44 4.97 -6.64 2.96
CA SER A 44 5.96 -7.16 3.91
C SER A 44 7.08 -7.93 3.21
N THR A 45 6.74 -8.71 2.17
CA THR A 45 7.72 -9.45 1.37
C THR A 45 8.65 -8.51 0.62
N ILE A 46 8.12 -7.49 -0.06
CA ILE A 46 8.92 -6.47 -0.77
C ILE A 46 9.84 -5.75 0.20
N LYS A 47 9.36 -5.38 1.39
CA LYS A 47 10.18 -4.71 2.39
C LYS A 47 11.40 -5.57 2.77
N ARG A 48 11.17 -6.85 3.10
CA ARG A 48 12.23 -7.80 3.43
C ARG A 48 13.21 -8.02 2.27
N LEU A 49 12.72 -8.04 1.03
CA LEU A 49 13.57 -8.17 -0.16
C LEU A 49 14.46 -6.94 -0.36
N ARG A 50 13.94 -5.74 -0.10
CA ARG A 50 14.72 -4.49 -0.17
C ARG A 50 15.80 -4.43 0.91
N GLU A 51 15.47 -4.78 2.15
CA GLU A 51 16.43 -4.85 3.26
C GLU A 51 17.57 -5.83 2.95
N LYS A 52 17.27 -7.00 2.38
CA LYS A 52 18.30 -7.94 1.91
C LYS A 52 19.17 -7.37 0.80
N THR A 53 18.58 -6.66 -0.16
CA THR A 53 19.36 -6.08 -1.25
C THR A 53 20.30 -4.99 -0.73
N ASP A 54 19.83 -4.17 0.21
CA ASP A 54 20.63 -3.10 0.81
C ASP A 54 21.81 -3.67 1.62
N SER A 55 21.61 -4.75 2.38
CA SER A 55 22.69 -5.42 3.13
C SER A 55 23.73 -6.10 2.22
N ASN A 56 23.29 -6.78 1.15
CA ASN A 56 24.24 -7.37 0.19
C ASN A 56 25.08 -6.29 -0.51
N VAL A 57 24.51 -5.11 -0.71
CA VAL A 57 25.21 -3.99 -1.35
C VAL A 57 26.13 -3.26 -0.38
N SER A 58 25.85 -3.21 0.92
CA SER A 58 26.81 -2.68 1.90
C SER A 58 28.07 -3.57 1.99
N ASP A 59 27.91 -4.90 2.02
CA ASP A 59 29.05 -5.83 2.07
C ASP A 59 29.99 -5.66 0.87
N LEU A 60 29.46 -5.29 -0.30
CA LEU A 60 30.23 -5.00 -1.52
C LEU A 60 30.91 -3.62 -1.52
N ARG A 61 30.48 -2.70 -0.67
CA ARG A 61 31.08 -1.36 -0.54
C ARG A 61 32.17 -1.30 0.54
N ASP A 62 32.30 -2.34 1.35
CA ASP A 62 33.30 -2.47 2.42
C ASP A 62 34.60 -3.17 1.96
N PHE A 63 34.80 -3.31 0.64
CA PHE A 63 36.04 -3.76 -0.01
C PHE A 63 36.69 -2.67 -0.85
#